data_AF-A0AAN8IIW3-F1
#
_entry.id   AF-A0AAN8IIW3-F1
#
_cell.length_a   1.000
_cell.length_b   1.000
_cell.length_c   1.000
_cell.angle_alpha   90.00
_cell.angle_beta   90.00
_cell.angle_gamma   90.00
#
_symmetry.space_group_name_H-M   'P 1'
#
loop_
_entity.id
_entity.type
_entity.pdbx_description
1 polymer ?
#
loop_
_entity_poly.entity_id
_entity_poly.type
_entity_poly.pdbx_seq_one_letter_code
_entity_poly.pdbx_strand_id
1 'polypeptide(L)'
;MPNPPPKEDTWAFQKVGTPFPPNPVKCLGQQNMYVALWYKHGKPIHGRSWNNGGVVECSFPYKKAELRTAQQLEGNIQVLQYTGDHNTQGFWYEWIQYKDRFDKAEGRQLVRCGDSFPILWKDRPEGALLGYVDNKTEIALFSCDGKVYEQKGPQLNNMYIIMRNTVGGPPYCECSTCKVAPPPPGPPPPRVMIDEWMDLRAGDPWPDRLLVKALDKTLDTIPGENPDQYVALWYQAGEPVMGRIWNEGGKVAANFCWNKNEYKGNVGSIQVLVHLSEHVRGFDYQWLPYPQAASFDKDKEWIP
;
A
#
# COMPACT_ATOMS: atom_id res chain seq x y z
N MET A 1 3.98 8.06 26.72
CA MET A 1 4.45 6.79 27.31
C MET A 1 5.32 6.08 26.29
N PRO A 2 6.34 5.31 26.70
CA PRO A 2 7.09 4.48 25.77
C PRO A 2 6.16 3.45 25.11
N ASN A 3 6.47 3.06 23.87
CA ASN A 3 5.75 2.01 23.16
C ASN A 3 5.78 0.69 23.96
N PRO A 4 4.78 -0.20 23.85
CA PRO A 4 4.90 -1.54 24.39
C PRO A 4 6.04 -2.30 23.69
N PRO A 5 6.52 -3.43 24.25
CA PRO A 5 7.48 -4.28 23.58
C PRO A 5 7.03 -4.63 22.14
N PRO A 6 7.90 -4.49 21.13
CA PRO A 6 7.53 -4.72 19.74
C PRO A 6 7.16 -6.19 19.52
N LYS A 7 6.00 -6.42 18.90
CA LYS A 7 5.57 -7.73 18.41
C LYS A 7 6.38 -8.14 17.18
N GLU A 8 6.25 -9.40 16.79
CA GLU A 8 6.81 -9.91 15.54
C GLU A 8 6.00 -9.42 14.33
N ASP A 9 6.68 -9.35 13.18
CA ASP A 9 6.04 -9.04 11.89
C ASP A 9 4.96 -10.10 11.58
N THR A 10 3.77 -9.65 11.17
CA THR A 10 2.68 -10.55 10.80
C THR A 10 2.68 -10.79 9.29
N TRP A 11 2.90 -12.04 8.90
CA TRP A 11 2.87 -12.51 7.51
C TRP A 11 1.63 -13.37 7.27
N ALA A 12 0.56 -12.77 6.73
CA ALA A 12 -0.69 -13.47 6.51
C ALA A 12 -0.60 -14.43 5.32
N PHE A 13 -0.98 -15.68 5.55
CA PHE A 13 -1.14 -16.66 4.47
C PHE A 13 -2.19 -16.19 3.47
N GLN A 14 -1.81 -16.21 2.20
CA GLN A 14 -2.62 -15.69 1.11
C GLN A 14 -2.61 -16.65 -0.07
N LYS A 15 -3.80 -17.08 -0.47
CA LYS A 15 -3.99 -17.85 -1.69
C LYS A 15 -3.95 -16.90 -2.90
N VAL A 16 -3.14 -17.24 -3.89
CA VAL A 16 -3.10 -16.49 -5.16
C VAL A 16 -4.46 -16.63 -5.84
N GLY A 17 -5.00 -15.54 -6.37
CA GLY A 17 -6.34 -15.49 -6.95
C GLY A 17 -7.49 -15.34 -5.94
N THR A 18 -7.20 -15.04 -4.66
CA THR A 18 -8.22 -14.60 -3.68
C THR A 18 -7.98 -13.16 -3.22
N PRO A 19 -8.97 -12.45 -2.66
CA PRO A 19 -8.81 -11.09 -2.14
C PRO A 19 -7.67 -10.99 -1.13
N PHE A 20 -7.03 -9.82 -1.05
CA PHE A 20 -5.97 -9.50 -0.09
C PHE A 20 -6.43 -9.74 1.34
N PRO A 21 -5.50 -10.05 2.26
CA PRO A 21 -5.83 -10.10 3.66
C PRO A 21 -5.96 -8.65 4.19
N PRO A 22 -6.58 -8.40 5.35
CA PRO A 22 -6.75 -7.05 5.89
C PRO A 22 -5.42 -6.30 6.10
N ASN A 23 -5.43 -4.98 5.92
CA ASN A 23 -4.30 -4.09 6.19
C ASN A 23 -2.96 -4.56 5.58
N PRO A 24 -2.91 -4.87 4.26
CA PRO A 24 -1.67 -5.26 3.60
C PRO A 24 -0.71 -4.07 3.52
N VAL A 25 0.59 -4.30 3.68
CA VAL A 25 1.60 -3.22 3.64
C VAL A 25 1.95 -2.89 2.19
N LYS A 26 1.56 -1.68 1.75
CA LYS A 26 1.94 -1.10 0.45
C LYS A 26 3.43 -0.74 0.39
N CYS A 27 3.97 -0.84 -0.81
CA CYS A 27 5.29 -0.28 -1.15
C CYS A 27 5.20 1.26 -1.16
N LEU A 28 6.23 1.92 -0.65
CA LEU A 28 6.27 3.39 -0.56
C LEU A 28 5.99 4.06 -1.92
N GLY A 29 4.94 4.89 -1.95
CA GLY A 29 4.55 5.67 -3.13
C GLY A 29 4.05 4.84 -4.31
N GLN A 30 3.68 3.57 -4.09
CA GLN A 30 3.13 2.71 -5.14
C GLN A 30 1.63 2.51 -4.93
N GLN A 31 0.85 2.71 -5.99
CA GLN A 31 -0.61 2.58 -5.91
C GLN A 31 -1.07 1.14 -5.65
N ASN A 32 -0.47 0.17 -6.36
CA ASN A 32 -0.95 -1.21 -6.41
C ASN A 32 0.20 -2.22 -6.28
N MET A 33 1.07 -2.03 -5.30
CA MET A 33 2.19 -2.94 -5.03
C MET A 33 2.35 -3.15 -3.52
N TYR A 34 2.37 -4.41 -3.09
CA TYR A 34 2.38 -4.80 -1.69
C TYR A 34 3.51 -5.79 -1.41
N VAL A 35 4.03 -5.74 -0.18
CA VAL A 35 5.15 -6.60 0.26
C VAL A 35 4.68 -8.04 0.42
N ALA A 36 5.33 -8.96 -0.28
CA ALA A 36 5.00 -10.38 -0.26
C ALA A 36 6.21 -11.25 0.09
N LEU A 37 5.93 -12.44 0.60
CA LEU A 37 6.90 -13.45 1.02
C LEU A 37 6.48 -14.81 0.49
N TRP A 38 7.45 -15.58 0.03
CA TRP A 38 7.26 -16.96 -0.42
C TRP A 38 8.40 -17.83 0.10
N TYR A 39 8.14 -19.12 0.30
CA TYR A 39 9.13 -20.08 0.76
C TYR A 39 9.37 -21.16 -0.28
N LYS A 40 10.64 -21.44 -0.57
CA LYS A 40 11.05 -22.57 -1.40
C LYS A 40 12.07 -23.41 -0.67
N HIS A 41 11.73 -24.67 -0.39
CA HIS A 41 12.58 -25.61 0.37
C HIS A 41 13.08 -25.02 1.71
N GLY A 42 12.18 -24.35 2.45
CA GLY A 42 12.50 -23.71 3.72
C GLY A 42 13.24 -22.38 3.61
N LYS A 43 13.56 -21.90 2.41
CA LYS A 43 14.22 -20.60 2.21
C LYS A 43 13.19 -19.49 1.93
N PRO A 44 13.17 -18.40 2.72
CA PRO A 44 12.31 -17.24 2.48
C PRO A 44 12.83 -16.42 1.30
N ILE A 45 11.92 -15.95 0.46
CA ILE A 45 12.17 -15.10 -0.70
C ILE A 45 11.09 -14.02 -0.70
N HIS A 46 11.49 -12.76 -0.48
CA HIS A 46 10.56 -11.65 -0.64
C HIS A 46 10.33 -11.34 -2.13
N GLY A 47 9.16 -10.80 -2.42
CA GLY A 47 8.73 -10.39 -3.75
C GLY A 47 7.58 -9.40 -3.60
N ARG A 48 6.76 -9.30 -4.64
CA ARG A 48 5.63 -8.37 -4.65
C ARG A 48 4.32 -9.04 -4.96
N SER A 49 3.26 -8.43 -4.47
CA SER A 49 1.88 -8.74 -4.86
C SER A 49 1.17 -7.48 -5.32
N TRP A 50 0.11 -7.64 -6.12
CA TRP A 50 -0.74 -6.57 -6.61
C TRP A 50 -2.17 -7.05 -6.79
N ASN A 51 -3.10 -6.11 -6.88
CA ASN A 51 -4.51 -6.35 -7.14
C ASN A 51 -4.75 -6.44 -8.65
N ASN A 52 -5.41 -7.51 -9.09
CA ASN A 52 -6.02 -7.59 -10.40
C ASN A 52 -7.38 -8.30 -10.28
N GLY A 53 -8.46 -7.67 -10.73
CA GLY A 53 -9.82 -8.18 -10.57
C GLY A 53 -10.26 -8.34 -9.12
N GLY A 54 -9.66 -7.60 -8.17
CA GLY A 54 -9.97 -7.69 -6.75
C GLY A 54 -9.23 -8.80 -6.02
N VAL A 55 -8.38 -9.55 -6.70
CA VAL A 55 -7.64 -10.68 -6.15
C VAL A 55 -6.14 -10.49 -6.25
N VAL A 56 -5.42 -11.26 -5.44
CA VAL A 56 -3.96 -11.22 -5.36
C VAL A 56 -3.33 -11.89 -6.56
N GLU A 57 -2.55 -11.14 -7.31
CA GLU A 57 -1.46 -11.63 -8.16
C GLU A 57 -0.11 -11.34 -7.50
N CYS A 58 0.95 -12.00 -7.95
CA CYS A 58 2.27 -11.85 -7.38
C CYS A 58 3.41 -12.19 -8.33
N SER A 59 4.63 -11.83 -7.93
CA SER A 59 5.87 -12.09 -8.67
C SER A 59 7.05 -12.26 -7.71
N PHE A 60 7.80 -13.36 -7.89
CA PHE A 60 8.98 -13.71 -7.12
C PHE A 60 10.16 -14.09 -8.03
N PRO A 61 11.39 -13.63 -7.74
CA PRO A 61 12.58 -14.05 -8.45
C PRO A 61 13.13 -15.39 -7.90
N TYR A 62 13.29 -16.40 -8.75
CA TYR A 62 13.89 -17.68 -8.37
C TYR A 62 14.69 -18.31 -9.52
N LYS A 63 15.97 -18.65 -9.27
CA LYS A 63 16.87 -19.30 -10.25
C LYS A 63 16.84 -18.66 -11.65
N LYS A 64 16.91 -17.31 -11.71
CA LYS A 64 16.85 -16.49 -12.93
C LYS A 64 15.50 -16.47 -13.67
N ALA A 65 14.46 -17.09 -13.11
CA ALA A 65 13.10 -17.04 -13.63
C ALA A 65 12.20 -16.19 -12.71
N GLU A 66 11.22 -15.53 -13.32
CA GLU A 66 10.09 -14.93 -12.61
C GLU A 66 8.99 -16.00 -12.40
N LEU A 67 8.57 -16.17 -11.15
CA LEU A 67 7.46 -17.06 -10.77
C LEU A 67 6.26 -16.22 -10.35
N ARG A 68 5.08 -16.51 -10.93
CA ARG A 68 3.85 -15.72 -10.74
C ARG A 68 2.63 -16.55 -10.40
N THR A 69 2.55 -17.79 -10.91
CA THR A 69 1.35 -18.60 -10.79
C THR A 69 1.36 -19.46 -9.53
N ALA A 70 0.17 -19.78 -9.02
CA ALA A 70 0.03 -20.71 -7.88
C ALA A 70 0.73 -22.06 -8.12
N GLN A 71 0.75 -22.53 -9.37
CA GLN A 71 1.44 -23.76 -9.76
C GLN A 71 2.96 -23.63 -9.65
N GLN A 72 3.54 -22.52 -10.16
CA GLN A 72 4.98 -22.24 -10.06
C GLN A 72 5.43 -22.06 -8.61
N LEU A 73 4.56 -21.48 -7.77
CA LEU A 73 4.83 -21.19 -6.37
C LEU A 73 4.51 -22.38 -5.45
N GLU A 74 3.97 -23.48 -5.99
CA GLU A 74 3.65 -24.71 -5.25
C GLU A 74 2.76 -24.48 -4.01
N GLY A 75 1.87 -23.49 -4.06
CA GLY A 75 0.95 -23.22 -2.96
C GLY A 75 0.61 -21.74 -2.77
N ASN A 76 0.62 -21.31 -1.51
CA ASN A 76 0.24 -19.97 -1.08
C ASN A 76 1.49 -19.10 -0.89
N ILE A 77 1.27 -17.79 -0.94
CA ILE A 77 2.26 -16.79 -0.53
C ILE A 77 1.88 -16.27 0.85
N GLN A 78 2.68 -15.36 1.37
CA GLN A 78 2.30 -14.50 2.48
C GLN A 78 2.36 -13.03 2.06
N VAL A 79 1.49 -12.20 2.63
CA VAL A 79 1.51 -10.75 2.47
C VAL A 79 1.76 -10.12 3.82
N LEU A 80 2.65 -9.12 3.86
CA LEU A 80 2.96 -8.40 5.10
C LEU A 80 1.72 -7.63 5.56
N GLN A 81 1.37 -7.77 6.83
CA GLN A 81 0.25 -7.07 7.45
C GLN A 81 0.71 -6.09 8.52
N TYR A 82 -0.07 -5.02 8.67
CA TYR A 82 0.04 -4.11 9.78
C TYR A 82 -1.35 -3.75 10.30
N THR A 83 -1.86 -4.53 11.26
CA THR A 83 -3.17 -4.30 11.88
C THR A 83 -2.99 -3.64 13.24
N GLY A 84 -3.64 -2.49 13.46
CA GLY A 84 -3.48 -1.69 14.66
C GLY A 84 -2.51 -0.53 14.44
N ASP A 85 -1.75 -0.19 15.47
CA ASP A 85 -0.85 0.96 15.51
C ASP A 85 0.38 0.69 16.40
N HIS A 86 1.26 1.68 16.54
CA HIS A 86 2.46 1.55 17.38
C HIS A 86 2.13 1.35 18.87
N ASN A 87 0.95 1.80 19.35
CA ASN A 87 0.52 1.60 20.73
C ASN A 87 0.10 0.15 21.01
N THR A 88 -0.28 -0.60 19.97
CA THR A 88 -0.76 -1.99 20.06
C THR A 88 0.23 -3.01 19.53
N GLN A 89 1.12 -2.60 18.62
CA GLN A 89 2.16 -3.42 18.00
C GLN A 89 3.55 -3.19 18.60
N GLY A 90 3.79 -2.03 19.22
CA GLY A 90 5.11 -1.65 19.75
C GLY A 90 6.10 -1.14 18.70
N PHE A 91 5.68 -1.08 17.44
CA PHE A 91 6.45 -0.53 16.33
C PHE A 91 5.51 -0.02 15.22
N TRP A 92 6.05 0.73 14.26
CA TRP A 92 5.42 1.02 12.98
C TRP A 92 6.42 0.83 11.84
N TYR A 93 5.94 0.59 10.61
CA TYR A 93 6.83 0.39 9.46
C TYR A 93 7.28 1.70 8.83
N GLU A 94 8.60 1.86 8.70
CA GLU A 94 9.24 3.01 8.08
C GLU A 94 10.09 2.54 6.89
N TRP A 95 9.91 3.17 5.73
CA TRP A 95 10.79 2.96 4.58
C TRP A 95 11.97 3.92 4.64
N ILE A 96 13.19 3.39 4.66
CA ILE A 96 14.43 4.19 4.64
C ILE A 96 15.29 3.80 3.44
N GLN A 97 16.20 4.69 3.03
CA GLN A 97 17.18 4.34 2.01
C GLN A 97 18.14 3.28 2.55
N TYR A 98 18.53 2.33 1.70
CA TYR A 98 19.39 1.21 2.05
C TYR A 98 20.71 1.66 2.68
N LYS A 99 21.31 2.74 2.16
CA LYS A 99 22.57 3.28 2.71
C LYS A 99 22.45 3.74 4.17
N ASP A 100 21.26 4.20 4.58
CA ASP A 100 21.03 4.74 5.93
C ASP A 100 20.80 3.62 6.98
N ARG A 101 20.81 2.34 6.58
CA ARG A 101 20.40 1.22 7.45
C ARG A 101 21.26 1.05 8.70
N PHE A 102 22.51 1.51 8.68
CA PHE A 102 23.41 1.51 9.83
C PHE A 102 23.30 2.81 10.62
N ASP A 103 23.29 3.96 9.95
CA ASP A 103 23.20 5.28 10.59
C ASP A 103 21.86 5.48 11.31
N LYS A 104 20.78 4.85 10.83
CA LYS A 104 19.45 4.90 11.43
C LYS A 104 19.09 3.65 12.24
N ALA A 105 20.06 2.80 12.57
CA ALA A 105 19.79 1.54 13.27
C ALA A 105 19.25 1.74 14.69
N GLU A 106 19.61 2.84 15.37
CA GLU A 106 19.10 3.14 16.71
C GLU A 106 17.57 3.31 16.69
N GLY A 107 16.88 2.56 17.56
CA GLY A 107 15.41 2.55 17.61
C GLY A 107 14.72 1.88 16.40
N ARG A 108 15.47 1.17 15.55
CA ARG A 108 14.93 0.48 14.37
C ARG A 108 15.39 -0.96 14.27
N GLN A 109 14.54 -1.80 13.72
CA GLN A 109 14.85 -3.21 13.47
C GLN A 109 14.51 -3.57 12.03
N LEU A 110 15.45 -4.15 11.29
CA LEU A 110 15.23 -4.56 9.90
C LEU A 110 14.11 -5.61 9.82
N VAL A 111 13.13 -5.38 8.94
CA VAL A 111 12.13 -6.39 8.60
C VAL A 111 12.81 -7.43 7.71
N ARG A 112 12.82 -8.68 8.17
CA ARG A 112 13.47 -9.79 7.45
C ARG A 112 12.87 -11.13 7.82
N CYS A 113 13.06 -12.10 6.94
CA CYS A 113 12.82 -13.51 7.20
C CYS A 113 14.09 -14.27 6.82
N GLY A 114 14.73 -14.92 7.79
CA GLY A 114 16.05 -15.53 7.57
C GLY A 114 17.06 -14.50 7.03
N ASP A 115 17.67 -14.83 5.89
CA ASP A 115 18.60 -13.95 5.18
C ASP A 115 17.93 -13.06 4.13
N SER A 116 16.60 -13.13 3.95
CA SER A 116 15.87 -12.33 2.95
C SER A 116 15.25 -11.10 3.61
N PHE A 117 15.41 -9.92 3.01
CA PHE A 117 14.64 -8.73 3.37
C PHE A 117 14.14 -7.96 2.14
N PRO A 118 12.97 -7.30 2.21
CA PRO A 118 12.41 -6.54 1.09
C PRO A 118 13.27 -5.34 0.72
N ILE A 119 13.39 -5.08 -0.59
CA ILE A 119 14.03 -3.87 -1.13
C ILE A 119 13.24 -3.35 -2.33
N LEU A 120 12.96 -2.05 -2.32
CA LEU A 120 12.18 -1.34 -3.33
C LEU A 120 13.10 -0.47 -4.17
N TRP A 121 13.25 -0.81 -5.45
CA TRP A 121 13.86 0.05 -6.44
C TRP A 121 12.82 1.07 -6.92
N LYS A 122 12.56 2.08 -6.07
CA LYS A 122 11.47 3.04 -6.25
C LYS A 122 11.61 3.86 -7.53
N ASP A 123 12.81 4.40 -7.78
CA ASP A 123 13.06 5.33 -8.88
C ASP A 123 13.61 4.62 -10.13
N ARG A 124 13.19 3.36 -10.35
CA ARG A 124 13.52 2.61 -11.55
C ARG A 124 12.84 3.27 -12.78
N PRO A 125 13.57 3.54 -13.88
CA PRO A 125 13.04 4.27 -15.03
C PRO A 125 11.76 3.68 -15.65
N GLU A 126 11.66 2.35 -15.71
CA GLU A 126 10.51 1.66 -16.30
C GLU A 126 9.41 1.34 -15.27
N GLY A 127 9.42 2.06 -14.14
CA GLY A 127 8.50 1.85 -13.03
C GLY A 127 9.14 1.08 -11.88
N ALA A 128 8.75 1.45 -10.66
CA ALA A 128 9.28 0.89 -9.42
C ALA A 128 9.16 -0.64 -9.39
N LEU A 129 10.07 -1.29 -8.65
CA LEU A 129 10.05 -2.73 -8.52
C LEU A 129 10.46 -3.15 -7.11
N LEU A 130 9.59 -3.90 -6.44
CA LEU A 130 9.92 -4.56 -5.18
C LEU A 130 10.51 -5.95 -5.44
N GLY A 131 11.60 -6.25 -4.74
CA GLY A 131 12.31 -7.53 -4.72
C GLY A 131 12.86 -7.82 -3.33
N TYR A 132 13.98 -8.55 -3.26
CA TYR A 132 14.63 -8.87 -1.99
C TYR A 132 16.14 -8.78 -2.07
N VAL A 133 16.79 -8.55 -0.94
CA VAL A 133 18.24 -8.73 -0.77
C VAL A 133 18.51 -10.02 0.00
N ASP A 134 19.47 -10.79 -0.47
CA ASP A 134 20.09 -11.85 0.32
C ASP A 134 21.21 -11.25 1.20
N ASN A 135 20.98 -11.25 2.52
CA ASN A 135 21.85 -10.67 3.53
C ASN A 135 23.24 -11.34 3.61
N LYS A 136 23.44 -12.52 3.01
CA LYS A 136 24.75 -13.17 2.94
C LYS A 136 25.58 -12.71 1.77
N THR A 137 24.94 -12.44 0.64
CA THR A 137 25.62 -12.08 -0.61
C THR A 137 25.57 -10.58 -0.91
N GLU A 138 24.68 -9.85 -0.23
CA GLU A 138 24.33 -8.45 -0.50
C GLU A 138 23.89 -8.21 -1.95
N ILE A 139 23.25 -9.22 -2.54
CA ILE A 139 22.67 -9.17 -3.87
C ILE A 139 21.17 -8.93 -3.75
N ALA A 140 20.68 -7.90 -4.41
CA ALA A 140 19.26 -7.64 -4.61
C ALA A 140 18.77 -8.31 -5.90
N LEU A 141 17.65 -9.02 -5.81
CA LEU A 141 17.00 -9.68 -6.94
C LEU A 141 15.57 -9.17 -7.12
N PHE A 142 15.21 -8.85 -8.35
CA PHE A 142 13.89 -8.36 -8.73
C PHE A 142 13.36 -9.18 -9.91
N SER A 143 12.10 -9.59 -9.89
CA SER A 143 11.46 -10.30 -11.01
C SER A 143 10.60 -9.36 -11.84
N CYS A 144 10.67 -9.40 -13.18
CA CYS A 144 9.74 -8.71 -14.08
C CYS A 144 9.89 -9.29 -15.50
N ASP A 145 8.82 -9.28 -16.29
CA ASP A 145 8.81 -9.67 -17.71
C ASP A 145 9.46 -11.04 -18.00
N GLY A 146 9.18 -12.02 -17.13
CA GLY A 146 9.71 -13.38 -17.22
C GLY A 146 11.18 -13.52 -16.79
N LYS A 147 11.83 -12.44 -16.34
CA LYS A 147 13.26 -12.36 -16.05
C LYS A 147 13.53 -11.98 -14.59
N VAL A 148 14.78 -12.18 -14.17
CA VAL A 148 15.30 -11.69 -12.90
C VAL A 148 16.42 -10.68 -13.15
N TYR A 149 16.30 -9.52 -12.52
CA TYR A 149 17.27 -8.45 -12.52
C TYR A 149 18.09 -8.52 -11.22
N GLU A 150 19.41 -8.48 -11.37
CA GLU A 150 20.36 -8.50 -10.25
C GLU A 150 20.94 -7.10 -10.04
N GLN A 151 21.00 -6.66 -8.79
CA GLN A 151 21.63 -5.41 -8.39
C GLN A 151 22.50 -5.64 -7.15
N LYS A 152 23.66 -4.99 -7.05
CA LYS A 152 24.62 -5.16 -5.95
C LYS A 152 25.49 -3.94 -5.72
N GLY A 153 26.06 -3.79 -4.53
CA GLY A 153 26.98 -2.70 -4.23
C GLY A 153 26.30 -1.31 -4.26
N PRO A 154 26.98 -0.24 -4.73
CA PRO A 154 26.51 1.14 -4.58
C PRO A 154 25.14 1.45 -5.19
N GLN A 155 24.70 0.71 -6.22
CA GLN A 155 23.38 0.93 -6.82
C GLN A 155 22.21 0.64 -5.87
N LEU A 156 22.43 -0.11 -4.78
CA LEU A 156 21.42 -0.35 -3.76
C LEU A 156 21.17 0.86 -2.87
N ASN A 157 22.13 1.79 -2.76
CA ASN A 157 22.15 2.84 -1.73
C ASN A 157 20.90 3.73 -1.69
N ASN A 158 20.31 4.01 -2.86
CA ASN A 158 19.12 4.85 -3.00
C ASN A 158 17.81 4.05 -3.11
N MET A 159 17.89 2.72 -3.09
CA MET A 159 16.71 1.86 -2.96
C MET A 159 16.21 1.89 -1.52
N TYR A 160 14.94 1.53 -1.32
CA TYR A 160 14.30 1.62 -0.01
C TYR A 160 14.13 0.24 0.61
N ILE A 161 14.38 0.14 1.92
CA ILE A 161 14.10 -1.04 2.74
C ILE A 161 13.10 -0.67 3.82
N ILE A 162 12.44 -1.68 4.37
CA ILE A 162 11.46 -1.50 5.44
C ILE A 162 12.06 -1.84 6.80
N MET A 163 11.88 -0.92 7.75
CA MET A 163 12.34 -1.03 9.13
C MET A 163 11.13 -0.98 10.06
N ARG A 164 11.16 -1.76 11.14
CA ARG A 164 10.30 -1.54 12.31
C ARG A 164 10.89 -0.38 13.10
N ASN A 165 10.21 0.75 13.16
CA ASN A 165 10.56 1.83 14.08
C ASN A 165 9.87 1.60 15.42
N THR A 166 10.65 1.40 16.47
CA THR A 166 10.16 1.05 17.81
C THR A 166 10.04 2.25 18.75
N VAL A 167 10.29 3.47 18.25
CA VAL A 167 10.31 4.69 19.03
C VAL A 167 9.18 5.62 18.58
N GLY A 168 8.29 5.96 19.51
CA GLY A 168 7.17 6.87 19.25
C GLY A 168 6.22 6.34 18.17
N GLY A 169 5.51 7.27 17.52
CA GLY A 169 4.59 6.98 16.43
C GLY A 169 5.05 7.56 15.08
N PRO A 170 4.37 7.21 13.98
CA PRO A 170 4.66 7.79 12.67
C PRO A 170 4.41 9.31 12.65
N PRO A 171 5.02 10.07 11.71
CA PRO A 171 5.04 11.54 11.71
C PRO A 171 3.67 12.25 11.79
N TYR A 172 2.60 11.61 11.33
CA TYR A 172 1.23 12.16 11.32
C TYR A 172 0.27 11.33 12.18
N CYS A 173 0.77 10.63 13.21
CA CYS A 173 -0.07 9.79 14.04
C CYS A 173 -1.05 10.63 14.86
N GLU A 174 -2.34 10.34 14.71
CA GLU A 174 -3.43 11.06 15.39
C GLU A 174 -3.94 10.37 16.66
N CYS A 175 -3.22 9.35 17.16
CA CYS A 175 -3.58 8.69 18.41
C CYS A 175 -3.45 9.64 19.60
N SER A 176 -4.13 9.32 20.69
CA SER A 176 -4.10 10.11 21.92
C SER A 176 -2.69 10.27 22.51
N THR A 177 -1.82 9.27 22.35
CA THR A 177 -0.42 9.34 22.81
C THR A 177 0.41 10.37 22.03
N CYS A 178 0.29 10.38 20.69
CA CYS A 178 1.08 11.26 19.82
C CYS A 178 0.57 12.70 19.82
N LYS A 179 -0.75 12.91 19.92
CA LYS A 179 -1.35 14.25 19.99
C LYS A 179 -0.89 15.08 21.19
N VAL A 180 -0.47 14.42 22.27
CA VAL A 180 -0.03 15.08 23.53
C VAL A 180 1.49 15.24 23.58
N ALA A 181 2.24 14.51 22.75
CA ALA A 181 3.69 14.61 22.75
C ALA A 181 4.12 16.02 22.29
N PRO A 182 5.11 16.64 22.94
CA PRO A 182 5.69 17.88 22.41
C PRO A 182 6.17 17.60 20.97
N PRO A 183 5.92 18.54 20.03
CA PRO A 183 6.37 18.35 18.66
C PRO A 183 7.88 18.06 18.67
N PRO A 184 8.37 17.13 17.83
CA PRO A 184 9.79 16.83 17.78
C PRO A 184 10.59 18.12 17.60
N PRO A 185 11.75 18.29 18.28
CA PRO A 185 12.60 19.46 18.06
C PRO A 185 13.05 19.50 16.60
N GLY A 186 12.64 20.53 15.87
CA GLY A 186 12.90 20.69 14.44
C GLY A 186 11.74 21.37 13.71
N PRO A 187 11.88 21.58 12.39
CA PRO A 187 10.76 22.02 11.57
C PRO A 187 9.62 20.99 11.65
N PRO A 188 8.35 21.42 11.54
CA PRO A 188 7.23 20.49 11.49
C PRO A 188 7.42 19.51 10.31
N PRO A 189 6.91 18.27 10.43
CA PRO A 189 6.96 17.32 9.33
C PRO A 189 6.36 17.93 8.06
N PRO A 190 6.94 17.68 6.87
CA PRO A 190 6.39 18.16 5.61
C PRO A 190 4.93 17.73 5.44
N ARG A 191 4.07 18.54 4.84
CA ARG A 191 2.69 18.09 4.59
C ARG A 191 2.66 16.94 3.58
N VAL A 192 1.68 16.06 3.71
CA VAL A 192 1.49 14.93 2.79
C VAL A 192 0.98 15.45 1.44
N MET A 193 1.74 15.19 0.39
CA MET A 193 1.46 15.64 -1.00
C MET A 193 0.98 14.50 -1.91
N ILE A 194 0.51 13.39 -1.33
CA ILE A 194 0.02 12.22 -2.06
C ILE A 194 -1.37 11.84 -1.55
N ASP A 195 -2.20 11.28 -2.43
CA ASP A 195 -3.50 10.73 -2.06
C ASP A 195 -3.38 9.58 -1.07
N GLU A 196 -4.29 9.55 -0.10
CA GLU A 196 -4.35 8.49 0.91
C GLU A 196 -5.39 7.44 0.50
N TRP A 197 -4.90 6.23 0.22
CA TRP A 197 -5.70 5.11 -0.26
C TRP A 197 -5.72 3.97 0.76
N MET A 198 -6.88 3.77 1.39
CA MET A 198 -7.11 2.67 2.33
C MET A 198 -7.54 1.40 1.60
N ASP A 199 -6.91 0.27 1.91
CA ASP A 199 -7.30 -1.02 1.33
C ASP A 199 -8.46 -1.64 2.12
N LEU A 200 -9.52 -2.03 1.41
CA LEU A 200 -10.69 -2.73 1.93
C LEU A 200 -11.08 -3.89 1.01
N ARG A 201 -12.00 -4.74 1.45
CA ARG A 201 -12.73 -5.64 0.58
C ARG A 201 -14.21 -5.29 0.56
N ALA A 202 -14.86 -5.56 -0.56
CA ALA A 202 -16.32 -5.58 -0.60
C ALA A 202 -16.85 -6.55 0.47
N GLY A 203 -17.79 -6.08 1.28
CA GLY A 203 -18.38 -6.80 2.41
C GLY A 203 -17.66 -6.62 3.75
N ASP A 204 -16.49 -5.98 3.79
CA ASP A 204 -15.87 -5.56 5.06
C ASP A 204 -16.78 -4.53 5.78
N PRO A 205 -16.66 -4.38 7.11
CA PRO A 205 -17.34 -3.32 7.83
C PRO A 205 -17.07 -1.94 7.23
N TRP A 206 -18.07 -1.08 7.25
CA TRP A 206 -17.91 0.31 6.83
C TRP A 206 -16.84 1.01 7.69
N PRO A 207 -15.86 1.72 7.09
CA PRO A 207 -14.76 2.30 7.85
C PRO A 207 -15.18 3.54 8.63
N ASP A 208 -14.50 3.79 9.74
CA ASP A 208 -14.67 5.01 10.55
C ASP A 208 -13.88 6.22 10.02
N ARG A 209 -13.01 6.01 9.01
CA ARG A 209 -12.24 7.10 8.39
C ARG A 209 -13.13 7.96 7.50
N LEU A 210 -12.84 9.26 7.44
CA LEU A 210 -13.55 10.19 6.56
C LEU A 210 -13.19 9.92 5.09
N LEU A 211 -14.16 9.48 4.30
CA LEU A 211 -13.97 9.14 2.89
C LEU A 211 -14.31 10.32 1.97
N VAL A 212 -13.73 10.38 0.78
CA VAL A 212 -14.07 11.40 -0.23
C VAL A 212 -15.43 11.09 -0.84
N LYS A 213 -16.43 11.93 -0.53
CA LYS A 213 -17.82 11.78 -0.98
C LYS A 213 -18.04 12.48 -2.32
N ALA A 214 -18.83 11.86 -3.19
CA ALA A 214 -19.19 12.43 -4.48
C ALA A 214 -19.88 13.80 -4.32
N LEU A 215 -19.30 14.83 -4.94
CA LEU A 215 -19.76 16.23 -4.89
C LEU A 215 -19.91 16.80 -3.47
N ASP A 216 -19.28 16.17 -2.48
CA ASP A 216 -19.38 16.52 -1.05
C ASP A 216 -20.83 16.60 -0.54
N LYS A 217 -21.76 15.87 -1.18
CA LYS A 217 -23.19 15.92 -0.86
C LYS A 217 -23.89 14.59 -1.14
N THR A 218 -25.13 14.49 -0.65
CA THR A 218 -26.06 13.43 -1.06
C THR A 218 -26.54 13.73 -2.49
N LEU A 219 -26.40 12.77 -3.39
CA LEU A 219 -26.69 12.93 -4.82
C LEU A 219 -28.18 12.79 -5.11
N ASP A 220 -28.65 13.52 -6.13
CA ASP A 220 -29.88 13.18 -6.86
C ASP A 220 -29.51 12.11 -7.90
N THR A 221 -29.56 10.85 -7.48
CA THR A 221 -29.07 9.70 -8.26
C THR A 221 -30.20 8.89 -8.88
N ILE A 222 -29.86 7.93 -9.73
CA ILE A 222 -30.82 7.08 -10.43
C ILE A 222 -31.52 6.09 -9.46
N PRO A 223 -32.72 5.58 -9.80
CA PRO A 223 -33.42 4.60 -8.98
C PRO A 223 -32.57 3.36 -8.67
N GLY A 224 -32.59 2.91 -7.41
CA GLY A 224 -31.89 1.70 -6.96
C GLY A 224 -30.42 1.90 -6.58
N GLU A 225 -29.87 3.10 -6.74
CA GLU A 225 -28.52 3.43 -6.31
C GLU A 225 -28.53 4.24 -5.00
N ASN A 226 -27.54 4.01 -4.15
CA ASN A 226 -27.40 4.80 -2.92
C ASN A 226 -26.96 6.24 -3.29
N PRO A 227 -27.62 7.28 -2.76
CA PRO A 227 -27.26 8.66 -3.08
C PRO A 227 -25.96 9.14 -2.39
N ASP A 228 -25.49 8.43 -1.36
CA ASP A 228 -24.23 8.70 -0.69
C ASP A 228 -23.13 7.78 -1.24
N GLN A 229 -22.42 8.28 -2.26
CA GLN A 229 -21.39 7.55 -3.00
C GLN A 229 -20.00 8.09 -2.68
N TYR A 230 -19.00 7.20 -2.59
CA TYR A 230 -17.62 7.55 -2.25
C TYR A 230 -16.64 7.00 -3.27
N VAL A 231 -15.52 7.70 -3.44
CA VAL A 231 -14.48 7.37 -4.43
C VAL A 231 -13.75 6.10 -4.06
N ALA A 232 -13.70 5.15 -4.99
CA ALA A 232 -12.92 3.94 -4.86
C ALA A 232 -12.18 3.59 -6.15
N LEU A 233 -11.12 2.82 -6.02
CA LEU A 233 -10.26 2.32 -7.08
C LEU A 233 -10.21 0.79 -7.04
N TRP A 234 -10.38 0.20 -8.22
CA TRP A 234 -10.23 -1.21 -8.48
C TRP A 234 -9.24 -1.42 -9.63
N TYR A 235 -8.88 -2.67 -9.90
CA TYR A 235 -8.02 -3.02 -11.03
C TYR A 235 -8.65 -4.14 -11.82
N GLN A 236 -8.58 -4.07 -13.15
CA GLN A 236 -9.01 -5.15 -14.02
C GLN A 236 -8.09 -5.23 -15.24
N ALA A 237 -7.56 -6.42 -15.53
CA ALA A 237 -6.53 -6.63 -16.54
C ALA A 237 -5.32 -5.66 -16.43
N GLY A 238 -4.96 -5.28 -15.19
CA GLY A 238 -3.88 -4.32 -14.92
C GLY A 238 -4.25 -2.84 -15.09
N GLU A 239 -5.46 -2.52 -15.55
CA GLU A 239 -5.93 -1.13 -15.70
C GLU A 239 -6.58 -0.62 -14.40
N PRO A 240 -6.30 0.63 -13.97
CA PRO A 240 -7.00 1.25 -12.86
C PRO A 240 -8.44 1.61 -13.27
N VAL A 241 -9.40 1.26 -12.41
CA VAL A 241 -10.84 1.50 -12.63
C VAL A 241 -11.39 2.26 -11.44
N MET A 242 -11.65 3.56 -11.62
CA MET A 242 -12.38 4.34 -10.63
C MET A 242 -13.85 3.93 -10.61
N GLY A 243 -14.45 3.90 -9.43
CA GLY A 243 -15.84 3.53 -9.22
C GLY A 243 -16.40 4.12 -7.94
N ARG A 244 -17.49 3.52 -7.47
CA ARG A 244 -18.21 3.99 -6.29
C ARG A 244 -18.37 2.90 -5.26
N ILE A 245 -18.33 3.30 -4.00
CA ILE A 245 -18.79 2.50 -2.86
C ILE A 245 -19.89 3.21 -2.09
N TRP A 246 -20.66 2.45 -1.33
CA TRP A 246 -21.67 2.96 -0.40
C TRP A 246 -21.80 2.03 0.81
N ASN A 247 -22.38 2.57 1.89
CA ASN A 247 -22.69 1.80 3.08
C ASN A 247 -23.99 1.03 2.85
N GLU A 248 -23.91 -0.29 2.87
CA GLU A 248 -25.04 -1.21 2.78
C GLU A 248 -25.13 -2.04 4.05
N GLY A 249 -26.00 -1.62 4.99
CA GLY A 249 -26.22 -2.33 6.25
C GLY A 249 -24.97 -2.42 7.14
N GLY A 250 -24.13 -1.38 7.15
CA GLY A 250 -22.89 -1.34 7.92
C GLY A 250 -21.70 -2.00 7.22
N LYS A 251 -21.84 -2.37 5.93
CA LYS A 251 -20.78 -3.01 5.14
C LYS A 251 -20.49 -2.24 3.86
N VAL A 252 -19.29 -2.42 3.33
CA VAL A 252 -18.86 -1.83 2.07
C VAL A 252 -19.49 -2.58 0.90
N ALA A 253 -20.37 -1.92 0.15
CA ALA A 253 -20.81 -2.37 -1.16
C ALA A 253 -20.14 -1.51 -2.24
N ALA A 254 -19.94 -2.09 -3.43
CA ALA A 254 -19.14 -1.47 -4.48
C ALA A 254 -19.70 -1.73 -5.88
N ASN A 255 -19.40 -0.80 -6.79
CA ASN A 255 -19.75 -0.91 -8.21
C ASN A 255 -18.66 -0.26 -9.08
N PHE A 256 -18.19 -1.01 -10.07
CA PHE A 256 -17.21 -0.59 -11.06
C PHE A 256 -17.69 -0.93 -12.46
N CYS A 257 -17.33 -0.09 -13.44
CA CYS A 257 -17.62 -0.35 -14.85
C CYS A 257 -16.31 -0.44 -15.62
N TRP A 258 -16.08 -1.56 -16.30
CA TRP A 258 -14.90 -1.76 -17.14
C TRP A 258 -15.25 -2.55 -18.39
N ASN A 259 -14.72 -2.11 -19.53
CA ASN A 259 -14.94 -2.74 -20.84
C ASN A 259 -16.43 -3.05 -21.12
N LYS A 260 -17.32 -2.06 -20.88
CA LYS A 260 -18.77 -2.14 -21.05
C LYS A 260 -19.49 -3.17 -20.15
N ASN A 261 -18.81 -3.71 -19.15
CA ASN A 261 -19.40 -4.59 -18.14
C ASN A 261 -19.54 -3.86 -16.81
N GLU A 262 -20.62 -4.15 -16.09
CA GLU A 262 -20.84 -3.70 -14.72
C GLU A 262 -20.41 -4.81 -13.75
N TYR A 263 -19.65 -4.42 -12.73
CA TYR A 263 -19.17 -5.28 -11.65
C TYR A 263 -19.72 -4.74 -10.34
N LYS A 264 -20.82 -5.33 -9.84
CA LYS A 264 -21.53 -4.93 -8.61
C LYS A 264 -21.48 -6.05 -7.57
N GLY A 265 -21.34 -5.68 -6.30
CA GLY A 265 -21.35 -6.63 -5.18
C GLY A 265 -19.95 -7.08 -4.77
N ASN A 266 -19.68 -8.39 -4.78
CA ASN A 266 -18.39 -8.93 -4.34
C ASN A 266 -17.30 -8.76 -5.43
N VAL A 267 -16.68 -7.59 -5.44
CA VAL A 267 -15.55 -7.23 -6.32
C VAL A 267 -14.19 -7.50 -5.67
N GLY A 268 -14.16 -8.21 -4.55
CA GLY A 268 -12.93 -8.52 -3.82
C GLY A 268 -12.30 -7.27 -3.19
N SER A 269 -10.98 -7.17 -3.33
CA SER A 269 -10.16 -6.08 -2.76
C SER A 269 -10.28 -4.81 -3.59
N ILE A 270 -10.40 -3.68 -2.92
CA ILE A 270 -10.51 -2.35 -3.50
C ILE A 270 -9.68 -1.36 -2.67
N GLN A 271 -9.46 -0.17 -3.21
CA GLN A 271 -8.87 0.94 -2.49
C GLN A 271 -9.88 2.06 -2.39
N VAL A 272 -9.95 2.73 -1.25
CA VAL A 272 -10.92 3.81 -0.99
C VAL A 272 -10.16 5.08 -0.67
N LEU A 273 -10.56 6.17 -1.31
CA LEU A 273 -9.92 7.47 -1.12
C LEU A 273 -10.37 8.10 0.21
N VAL A 274 -9.39 8.52 1.01
CA VAL A 274 -9.62 9.03 2.36
C VAL A 274 -9.21 10.51 2.45
N HIS A 275 -10.00 11.30 3.16
CA HIS A 275 -9.57 12.62 3.60
C HIS A 275 -8.52 12.50 4.71
N LEU A 276 -7.32 12.95 4.43
CA LEU A 276 -6.36 13.30 5.47
C LEU A 276 -6.84 14.56 6.21
N SER A 277 -6.52 14.62 7.51
CA SER A 277 -6.77 15.79 8.34
C SER A 277 -6.06 17.03 7.80
N GLU A 278 -6.67 18.20 7.96
CA GLU A 278 -6.21 19.48 7.40
C GLU A 278 -4.76 19.82 7.78
N HIS A 279 -4.38 19.55 9.03
CA HIS A 279 -3.03 19.81 9.52
C HIS A 279 -1.95 18.86 8.97
N VAL A 280 -2.37 17.75 8.34
CA VAL A 280 -1.49 16.73 7.74
C VAL A 280 -1.35 16.94 6.23
N ARG A 281 -2.45 17.24 5.54
CA ARG A 281 -2.48 17.31 4.08
C ARG A 281 -1.88 18.60 3.52
N GLY A 282 -1.23 18.46 2.37
CA GLY A 282 -0.63 19.58 1.63
C GLY A 282 -1.46 20.07 0.45
N PHE A 283 -2.65 19.50 0.25
CA PHE A 283 -3.58 19.84 -0.82
C PHE A 283 -5.02 19.58 -0.37
N ASP A 284 -5.98 20.17 -1.09
CA ASP A 284 -7.42 19.99 -0.88
C ASP A 284 -8.06 19.27 -2.07
N TYR A 285 -9.20 18.61 -1.84
CA TYR A 285 -10.01 18.03 -2.90
C TYR A 285 -11.14 18.98 -3.29
N GLN A 286 -11.44 19.03 -4.59
CA GLN A 286 -12.60 19.74 -5.10
C GLN A 286 -13.18 19.01 -6.32
N TRP A 287 -14.51 18.92 -6.37
CA TRP A 287 -15.23 18.48 -7.55
C TRP A 287 -15.41 19.63 -8.54
N LEU A 288 -14.89 19.47 -9.75
CA LEU A 288 -14.94 20.50 -10.80
C LEU A 288 -15.72 20.02 -12.02
N PRO A 289 -16.37 20.95 -12.76
CA PRO A 289 -16.83 20.66 -14.11
C PRO A 289 -15.66 20.18 -14.99
N TYR A 290 -15.89 19.12 -15.76
CA TYR A 290 -14.85 18.50 -16.59
C TYR A 290 -14.08 19.49 -17.47
N PRO A 291 -14.70 20.48 -18.16
CA PRO A 291 -13.94 21.43 -18.97
C PRO A 291 -12.92 22.26 -18.18
N GLN A 292 -13.16 22.50 -16.90
CA GLN A 292 -12.21 23.21 -16.02
C GLN A 292 -11.05 22.29 -15.63
N ALA A 293 -11.38 21.05 -15.21
CA ALA A 293 -10.39 20.05 -14.81
C ALA A 293 -9.46 19.63 -15.97
N ALA A 294 -10.03 19.49 -17.17
CA ALA A 294 -9.34 19.07 -18.39
C ALA A 294 -8.54 20.19 -19.09
N SER A 295 -8.46 21.38 -18.48
CA SER A 295 -7.62 22.46 -19.01
C SER A 295 -6.15 22.02 -19.13
N PHE A 296 -5.52 22.41 -20.24
CA PHE A 296 -4.09 22.25 -20.50
C PHE A 296 -3.25 23.43 -20.00
N ASP A 297 -3.88 24.36 -19.27
CA ASP A 297 -3.16 25.46 -18.64
C ASP A 297 -2.08 24.89 -17.70
N LYS A 298 -0.85 25.35 -17.91
CA LYS A 298 0.32 24.92 -17.13
C LYS A 298 0.30 25.50 -15.72
N ASP A 299 -0.41 26.61 -15.54
CA ASP A 299 -0.54 27.32 -14.27
C ASP A 299 -1.87 26.99 -13.57
N LYS A 300 -2.54 25.90 -13.97
CA LYS A 300 -3.79 25.49 -13.34
C LYS A 300 -3.56 25.11 -11.88
N GLU A 301 -4.39 25.69 -11.02
CA GLU A 301 -4.38 25.43 -9.58
C GLU A 301 -4.88 24.01 -9.25
N TRP A 302 -5.87 23.52 -10.01
CA TRP A 302 -6.52 22.24 -9.76
C TRP A 302 -6.07 21.16 -10.74
N ILE A 303 -5.64 20.03 -10.18
CA ILE A 303 -5.11 18.88 -10.91
C ILE A 303 -6.08 17.69 -10.74
N PRO A 304 -6.55 17.05 -11.83
CA PRO A 304 -7.37 15.85 -11.78
C PRO A 304 -6.63 14.62 -11.25
#